data_AF-A0A496TXA3-F1
#
_entry.id   AF-A0A496TXA3-F1
#
_cell.length_a   1.000
_cell.length_b   1.000
_cell.length_c   1.000
_cell.angle_alpha   90.00
_cell.angle_beta   90.00
_cell.angle_gamma   90.00
#
_symmetry.space_group_name_H-M   'P 1'
#
loop_
_entity.id
_entity.type
_entity.pdbx_description
1 polymer ?
#
loop_
_entity_poly.entity_id
_entity_poly.type
_entity_poly.pdbx_seq_one_letter_code
_entity_poly.pdbx_strand_id
1 'polypeptide(L)'
;MKKSELFPSLSEHSPIILISACLVGVPCRYDGQSSLLSPSVSFDLLNRTRLILVCPEHLGGLPTPRPRNEIQGGTGVDVLEGRSRVMNENGEDVTAQFCRGAEIVLKIAKSLGINVAVLK
;
A
#
# COMPACT_ATOMS: atom_id res chain seq x y z
N MET A 1 -9.22 32.81 -1.92
CA MET A 1 -8.29 31.88 -1.24
C MET A 1 -7.06 31.72 -2.10
N LYS A 2 -5.87 31.97 -1.55
CA LYS A 2 -4.61 31.89 -2.31
C LYS A 2 -4.20 30.42 -2.43
N LYS A 3 -3.79 29.99 -3.63
CA LYS A 3 -3.29 28.61 -3.90
C LYS A 3 -2.17 28.17 -2.94
N SER A 4 -1.48 29.11 -2.31
CA SER A 4 -0.40 28.88 -1.34
C SER A 4 -0.85 28.28 0.00
N GLU A 5 -2.14 28.24 0.30
CA GLU A 5 -2.69 27.67 1.55
C GLU A 5 -3.16 26.22 1.40
N LEU A 6 -3.19 25.68 0.17
CA LEU A 6 -3.72 24.33 -0.10
C LEU A 6 -2.64 23.25 -0.16
N PHE A 7 -1.37 23.65 -0.32
CA PHE A 7 -0.22 22.76 -0.38
C PHE A 7 0.93 23.38 0.40
N PRO A 8 1.28 22.85 1.58
CA PRO A 8 2.49 23.30 2.28
C PRO A 8 3.68 23.09 1.36
N SER A 9 4.61 24.05 1.38
CA SER A 9 5.90 23.87 0.72
C SER A 9 6.69 22.81 1.49
N LEU A 10 6.64 21.56 1.03
CA LEU A 10 7.52 20.51 1.53
C LEU A 10 8.96 20.89 1.19
N SER A 11 9.87 20.75 2.15
CA SER A 11 11.29 21.01 1.91
C SER A 11 11.91 19.82 1.16
N GLU A 12 13.03 20.07 0.50
CA GLU A 12 13.81 19.03 -0.19
C GLU A 12 14.29 17.91 0.77
N HIS A 13 14.32 18.21 2.07
CA HIS A 13 14.70 17.29 3.16
C HIS A 13 13.53 16.62 3.88
N SER A 14 12.28 16.83 3.45
CA SER A 14 11.14 16.14 4.07
C SER A 14 11.29 14.62 3.92
N PRO A 15 11.06 13.84 5.00
CA PRO A 15 11.19 12.39 4.95
C PRO A 15 10.21 11.80 3.93
N ILE A 16 10.68 10.80 3.18
CA ILE A 16 9.86 10.05 2.23
C ILE A 16 9.31 8.82 2.95
N ILE A 17 7.99 8.64 2.94
CA ILE A 17 7.31 7.50 3.57
C ILE A 17 6.56 6.73 2.50
N LEU A 18 6.76 5.41 2.47
CA LEU A 18 5.93 4.51 1.69
C LEU A 18 4.65 4.19 2.47
N ILE A 19 3.48 4.43 1.89
CA ILE A 19 2.20 4.29 2.60
C ILE A 19 1.20 3.49 1.77
N SER A 20 0.43 2.62 2.44
CA SER A 20 -0.72 1.96 1.81
C SER A 20 -1.71 3.01 1.30
N ALA A 21 -2.00 3.02 0.00
CA ALA A 21 -2.80 4.04 -0.65
C ALA A 21 -4.22 4.16 -0.05
N CYS A 22 -4.78 3.05 0.43
CA CYS A 22 -6.07 3.03 1.11
C CYS A 22 -6.08 3.85 2.41
N LEU A 23 -4.95 4.03 3.08
CA LEU A 23 -4.84 4.83 4.32
C LEU A 23 -4.96 6.33 4.07
N VAL A 24 -4.76 6.78 2.84
CA VAL A 24 -4.87 8.20 2.44
C VAL A 24 -6.05 8.43 1.49
N GLY A 25 -7.02 7.52 1.50
CA GLY A 25 -8.32 7.72 0.86
C GLY A 25 -8.45 7.13 -0.55
N VAL A 26 -7.42 6.47 -1.08
CA VAL A 26 -7.54 5.80 -2.39
C VAL A 26 -8.46 4.57 -2.26
N PRO A 27 -9.53 4.45 -3.07
CA PRO A 27 -10.49 3.35 -2.98
C PRO A 27 -9.94 2.07 -3.61
N CYS A 28 -8.86 1.51 -3.06
CA CYS A 28 -8.15 0.35 -3.62
C CYS A 28 -8.28 -0.93 -2.77
N ARG A 29 -9.12 -0.93 -1.73
CA ARG A 29 -9.44 -2.16 -0.99
C ARG A 29 -10.17 -3.15 -1.87
N TYR A 30 -10.28 -4.40 -1.38
CA TYR A 30 -10.99 -5.47 -2.06
C TYR A 30 -12.48 -5.12 -2.31
N ASP A 31 -13.11 -4.41 -1.38
CA ASP A 31 -14.50 -3.93 -1.44
C ASP A 31 -14.68 -2.61 -2.20
N GLY A 32 -13.62 -2.08 -2.83
CA GLY A 32 -13.67 -0.79 -3.51
C GLY A 32 -13.73 0.43 -2.60
N GLN A 33 -13.50 0.25 -1.30
CA GLN A 33 -13.45 1.35 -0.34
C GLN A 33 -12.01 1.77 -0.02
N SER A 34 -11.86 2.78 0.83
CA SER A 34 -10.60 3.16 1.45
C SER A 34 -10.61 2.86 2.96
N SER A 35 -9.43 2.90 3.59
CA SER A 35 -9.26 2.83 5.04
C SER A 35 -8.67 4.16 5.53
N LEU A 36 -9.28 5.28 5.11
CA LEU A 36 -8.77 6.62 5.35
C LEU A 36 -8.47 6.84 6.83
N LEU A 37 -7.23 7.22 7.15
CA LEU A 37 -6.82 7.63 8.49
C LEU A 37 -7.60 8.86 8.92
N SER A 38 -7.63 9.13 10.24
CA SER A 38 -8.32 10.33 10.74
C SER A 38 -7.86 11.60 10.01
N PRO A 39 -8.74 12.59 9.82
CA PRO A 39 -8.37 13.82 9.10
C PRO A 39 -7.13 14.50 9.66
N SER A 40 -6.94 14.49 10.99
CA SER A 40 -5.76 15.06 11.65
C SER A 40 -4.47 14.33 11.28
N VAL A 41 -4.46 12.99 11.33
CA VAL A 41 -3.28 12.19 10.97
C VAL A 41 -2.96 12.31 9.48
N SER A 42 -3.99 12.28 8.62
CA SER A 42 -3.83 12.47 7.18
C SER A 42 -3.23 13.84 6.86
N PHE A 43 -3.73 14.90 7.52
CA PHE A 43 -3.22 16.26 7.38
C PHE A 43 -1.75 16.37 7.83
N ASP A 44 -1.40 15.83 9.00
CA ASP A 44 -0.02 15.84 9.49
C ASP A 44 0.94 15.08 8.55
N LEU A 45 0.55 13.91 8.05
CA LEU A 45 1.36 13.13 7.11
C LEU A 45 1.59 13.89 5.80
N LEU A 46 0.52 14.43 5.19
CA LEU A 46 0.60 15.17 3.93
C LEU A 46 1.44 16.45 4.05
N ASN A 47 1.46 17.07 5.23
CA ASN A 47 2.15 18.35 5.42
C ASN A 47 3.61 18.23 5.86
N ARG A 48 4.01 17.09 6.45
CA ARG A 48 5.35 16.91 7.01
C ARG A 48 6.21 15.96 6.21
N THR A 49 5.61 15.17 5.32
CA THR A 49 6.29 14.04 4.67
C THR A 49 5.95 13.97 3.19
N ARG A 50 6.85 13.40 2.40
CA ARG A 50 6.60 13.06 1.00
C ARG A 50 6.08 11.63 0.94
N LEU A 51 4.83 11.45 0.55
CA LEU A 51 4.19 10.13 0.54
C LEU A 51 4.36 9.44 -0.81
N ILE A 52 4.80 8.18 -0.78
CA ILE A 52 4.77 7.25 -1.91
C ILE A 52 3.66 6.26 -1.67
N LEU A 53 2.55 6.45 -2.37
CA LEU A 53 1.33 5.66 -2.21
C LEU A 53 1.47 4.35 -2.98
N VAL A 54 1.22 3.24 -2.31
CA VAL A 54 1.26 1.91 -2.94
C VAL A 54 0.05 1.06 -2.56
N CYS A 55 -0.38 0.20 -3.49
CA CYS A 55 -1.25 -0.92 -3.20
C CYS A 55 -0.57 -2.17 -3.79
N PRO A 56 0.04 -3.03 -2.96
CA PRO A 56 0.74 -4.22 -3.45
C PRO A 56 -0.16 -5.10 -4.32
N GLU A 57 -1.44 -5.24 -3.96
CA GLU A 57 -2.40 -6.07 -4.70
C GLU A 57 -2.65 -5.54 -6.12
N HIS A 58 -2.84 -4.21 -6.31
CA HIS A 58 -2.96 -3.60 -7.64
C HIS A 58 -1.67 -3.71 -8.44
N LEU A 59 -0.53 -3.43 -7.82
CA LEU A 59 0.78 -3.56 -8.46
C LEU A 59 1.07 -5.02 -8.86
N GLY A 60 0.52 -5.98 -8.12
CA GLY A 60 0.53 -7.41 -8.42
C GLY A 60 -0.38 -7.83 -9.58
N GLY A 61 -1.36 -6.99 -9.93
CA GLY A 61 -2.32 -7.20 -11.02
C GLY A 61 -3.73 -7.60 -10.59
N LEU A 62 -4.07 -7.50 -9.30
CA LEU A 62 -5.46 -7.74 -8.85
C LEU A 62 -6.33 -6.50 -9.10
N PRO A 63 -7.62 -6.68 -9.46
CA PRO A 63 -8.53 -5.57 -9.72
C PRO A 63 -9.05 -4.92 -8.42
N THR A 64 -9.83 -3.85 -8.56
CA THR A 64 -10.78 -3.39 -7.54
C THR A 64 -12.16 -3.20 -8.18
N PRO A 65 -13.24 -3.75 -7.61
CA PRO A 65 -13.24 -4.67 -6.46
C PRO A 65 -12.62 -6.04 -6.80
N ARG A 66 -12.32 -6.83 -5.78
CA ARG A 66 -11.82 -8.20 -5.89
C ARG A 66 -12.30 -9.05 -4.70
N PRO A 67 -12.35 -10.39 -4.82
CA PRO A 67 -12.71 -11.25 -3.70
C PRO A 67 -11.73 -11.12 -2.53
N ARG A 68 -12.18 -11.44 -1.31
CA ARG A 68 -11.29 -11.47 -0.12
C ARG A 68 -10.19 -12.51 -0.32
N ASN A 69 -8.95 -12.16 0.04
CA ASN A 69 -7.78 -13.04 -0.07
C ASN A 69 -7.19 -13.30 1.32
N GLU A 70 -6.79 -14.54 1.60
CA GLU A 70 -6.19 -14.94 2.88
C GLU A 70 -5.01 -15.91 2.66
N ILE A 71 -3.99 -15.79 3.51
CA ILE A 71 -2.90 -16.78 3.57
C ILE A 71 -3.46 -18.04 4.22
N GLN A 72 -3.34 -19.17 3.53
CA GLN A 72 -3.80 -20.45 4.04
C GLN A 72 -2.69 -21.15 4.84
N GLY A 73 -2.91 -21.29 6.16
CA GLY A 73 -2.11 -22.16 7.03
C GLY A 73 -0.67 -21.69 7.30
N GLY A 74 -0.36 -20.40 7.17
CA GLY A 74 0.99 -19.89 7.41
C GLY A 74 1.09 -18.37 7.40
N THR A 75 2.30 -17.86 7.16
CA THR A 75 2.65 -16.44 7.18
C THR A 75 3.08 -15.92 5.82
N GLY A 76 3.32 -14.61 5.70
CA GLY A 76 3.91 -14.04 4.50
C GLY A 76 5.29 -14.62 4.16
N VAL A 77 6.08 -15.00 5.17
CA VAL A 77 7.38 -15.68 4.96
C VAL A 77 7.16 -17.05 4.34
N ASP A 78 6.18 -17.81 4.82
CA ASP A 78 5.86 -19.12 4.25
C ASP A 78 5.36 -19.03 2.80
N VAL A 79 4.65 -17.95 2.45
CA VAL A 79 4.28 -17.68 1.05
C VAL A 79 5.52 -17.43 0.19
N LEU A 80 6.44 -16.57 0.65
CA LEU A 80 7.67 -16.26 -0.08
C LEU A 80 8.60 -17.48 -0.23
N GLU A 81 8.57 -18.39 0.74
CA GLU A 81 9.34 -19.64 0.72
C GLU A 81 8.58 -20.81 0.05
N GLY A 82 7.39 -20.55 -0.52
CA GLY A 82 6.62 -21.53 -1.28
C GLY A 82 5.91 -22.60 -0.44
N ARG A 83 5.81 -22.41 0.88
CA ARG A 83 5.14 -23.33 1.82
C ARG A 83 3.67 -23.02 2.05
N SER A 84 3.24 -21.79 1.80
CA SER A 84 1.84 -21.38 1.92
C SER A 84 1.37 -20.68 0.65
N ARG A 85 0.05 -20.57 0.50
CA ARG A 85 -0.60 -19.92 -0.63
C ARG A 85 -1.50 -18.80 -0.14
N VAL A 86 -1.67 -17.79 -0.99
CA VAL A 86 -2.73 -16.80 -0.85
C VAL A 86 -3.90 -17.24 -1.70
N MET A 87 -4.99 -17.64 -1.04
CA MET A 87 -6.20 -18.09 -1.71
C MET A 87 -7.28 -17.03 -1.55
N ASN A 88 -8.12 -16.87 -2.55
CA ASN A 88 -9.30 -16.03 -2.43
C ASN A 88 -10.53 -16.82 -1.98
N GLU A 89 -11.58 -16.11 -1.55
CA GLU A 89 -12.83 -16.72 -1.07
C GLU A 89 -13.59 -17.54 -2.14
N ASN A 90 -13.24 -17.38 -3.42
CA ASN A 90 -13.76 -18.21 -4.52
C ASN A 90 -12.92 -19.49 -4.74
N GLY A 91 -11.85 -19.70 -3.98
CA GLY A 91 -10.95 -20.85 -4.10
C GLY A 91 -9.84 -20.68 -5.14
N GLU A 92 -9.60 -19.47 -5.66
CA GLU A 92 -8.56 -19.20 -6.64
C GLU A 92 -7.22 -18.90 -5.94
N ASP A 93 -6.12 -19.43 -6.50
CA ASP A 93 -4.77 -19.13 -6.03
C ASP A 93 -4.27 -17.82 -6.64
N VAL A 94 -4.09 -16.81 -5.79
CA VAL A 94 -3.61 -15.47 -6.16
C VAL A 94 -2.22 -15.17 -5.62
N THR A 95 -1.47 -16.23 -5.23
CA THR A 95 -0.14 -16.13 -4.63
C THR A 95 0.83 -15.34 -5.51
N ALA A 96 0.83 -15.59 -6.82
CA ALA A 96 1.73 -14.95 -7.76
C ALA A 96 1.56 -13.42 -7.80
N GLN A 97 0.32 -12.94 -7.71
CA GLN A 97 -0.01 -11.53 -7.70
C GLN A 97 0.47 -10.87 -6.42
N PHE A 98 0.27 -11.51 -5.26
CA PHE A 98 0.78 -11.01 -3.98
C PHE A 98 2.31 -10.93 -3.94
N CYS A 99 3.01 -11.98 -4.38
CA CYS A 99 4.48 -11.99 -4.44
C CYS A 99 5.00 -10.90 -5.39
N ARG A 100 4.44 -10.79 -6.60
CA ARG A 100 4.80 -9.74 -7.56
C ARG A 100 4.58 -8.34 -6.98
N GLY A 101 3.45 -8.12 -6.32
CA GLY A 101 3.13 -6.86 -5.66
C GLY A 101 4.15 -6.47 -4.60
N ALA A 102 4.53 -7.43 -3.74
CA ALA A 102 5.56 -7.23 -2.72
C ALA A 102 6.93 -6.90 -3.33
N GLU A 103 7.34 -7.61 -4.39
CA GLU A 103 8.60 -7.36 -5.11
C GLU A 103 8.66 -5.96 -5.73
N ILE A 104 7.56 -5.52 -6.38
CA ILE A 104 7.47 -4.18 -6.97
C ILE A 104 7.59 -3.11 -5.88
N VAL A 105 6.87 -3.27 -4.77
CA VAL A 105 6.91 -2.33 -3.64
C VAL A 105 8.31 -2.27 -3.02
N LEU A 106 8.98 -3.42 -2.87
CA LEU A 106 10.37 -3.48 -2.40
C LEU A 106 11.31 -2.74 -3.37
N LYS A 107 11.12 -2.90 -4.68
CA LYS A 107 11.92 -2.21 -5.70
C LYS A 107 11.72 -0.69 -5.63
N ILE A 108 10.49 -0.23 -5.44
CA ILE A 108 10.17 1.19 -5.25
C ILE A 108 10.89 1.73 -4.01
N ALA A 109 10.77 1.04 -2.87
CA ALA A 109 11.41 1.45 -1.62
C ALA A 109 12.93 1.56 -1.76
N LYS A 110 13.58 0.53 -2.35
CA LYS A 110 15.03 0.53 -2.58
C LYS A 110 15.48 1.64 -3.54
N SER A 111 14.74 1.86 -4.64
CA SER A 111 15.11 2.84 -5.65
C SER A 111 15.02 4.28 -5.14
N LEU A 112 14.13 4.52 -4.17
CA LEU A 112 13.91 5.84 -3.56
C LEU A 112 14.61 6.01 -2.20
N GLY A 113 15.37 5.01 -1.75
CA GLY A 113 16.04 5.03 -0.44
C GLY A 113 15.08 5.14 0.75
N ILE A 114 13.86 4.62 0.63
CA ILE A 114 12.83 4.71 1.67
C ILE A 114 13.10 3.66 2.75
N ASN A 115 13.12 4.11 4.01
CA ASN A 115 13.37 3.27 5.18
C ASN A 115 12.18 3.19 6.16
N VAL A 116 11.09 3.91 5.89
CA VAL A 116 9.85 3.90 6.70
C VAL A 116 8.66 3.55 5.82
N ALA A 117 7.84 2.60 6.30
CA ALA A 117 6.60 2.21 5.64
C ALA A 117 5.42 2.18 6.64
N VAL A 118 4.24 2.61 6.19
CA VAL A 118 2.97 2.53 6.94
C VAL A 118 1.98 1.71 6.13
N LEU A 119 1.67 0.50 6.60
CA LEU A 119 0.94 -0.52 5.83
C LEU A 119 -0.41 -0.87 6.45
N LYS A 120 -1.32 -1.41 5.63
CA LYS A 120 -2.62 -1.95 6.05
C LYS A 120 -2.79 -3.40 5.63
#